data_AF-H0ABQ2-F1
#
_entry.id   AF-H0ABQ2-F1
#
_cell.length_a   1.000
_cell.length_b   1.000
_cell.length_c   1.000
_cell.angle_alpha   90.00
_cell.angle_beta   90.00
_cell.angle_gamma   90.00
#
_symmetry.space_group_name_H-M   'P 1'
#
loop_
_entity.id
_entity.type
_entity.pdbx_description
1 polymer ?
#
loop_
_entity_poly.entity_id
_entity_poly.type
_entity_poly.pdbx_seq_one_letter_code
_entity_poly.pdbx_strand_id
1 'polypeptide(L)'
;TYFLGYISPYAQLSNKESKGEASGHFYAIGTAGSILGAFGTTFVLVPNFAVDQIYLMFAVLVSLPLIKGRADFRSYWALIVLILGLIVMQSPTYAQNAVHHESTPYQELTVTQDDNLTTLYLDSSPQSSKYVNSTETPWDYPEYFHIPFLMREDIDKALFIGGGGFVSPQQYAEKGIEVDAVELDPAVVEASKITST
;
A
#
# COMPACT_ATOMS: atom_id res chain seq x y z
N THR A 1 2.22 8.73 34.06
CA THR A 1 1.56 7.41 33.88
C THR A 1 0.07 7.62 33.67
N TYR A 2 -0.34 7.89 32.43
CA TYR A 2 -1.70 8.38 32.08
C TYR A 2 -2.59 7.31 31.41
N PHE A 3 -2.23 6.02 31.47
CA PHE A 3 -2.97 4.94 30.79
C PHE A 3 -3.93 4.14 31.68
N LEU A 4 -4.08 4.45 32.97
CA LEU A 4 -5.01 3.74 33.87
C LEU A 4 -6.41 4.38 33.99
N GLY A 5 -6.73 5.36 33.15
CA GLY A 5 -7.91 6.23 33.32
C GLY A 5 -9.21 5.76 32.68
N TYR A 6 -9.21 4.73 31.83
CA TYR A 6 -10.43 4.33 31.10
C TYR A 6 -11.23 3.20 31.78
N ILE A 7 -10.60 2.42 32.66
CA ILE A 7 -11.24 1.25 33.30
C ILE A 7 -12.06 1.67 34.53
N SER A 8 -11.66 2.75 35.22
CA SER A 8 -12.21 3.17 36.51
C SER A 8 -13.68 3.65 36.48
N PRO A 9 -14.13 4.48 35.51
CA PRO A 9 -15.51 5.00 35.55
C PRO A 9 -16.56 3.97 35.13
N TYR A 10 -16.20 2.98 34.31
CA TYR A 10 -17.15 2.02 33.72
C TYR A 10 -17.29 0.71 34.50
N ALA A 11 -16.29 0.33 35.29
CA ALA A 11 -16.43 -0.75 36.28
C ALA A 11 -17.52 -0.43 37.32
N GLN A 12 -17.84 0.85 37.54
CA GLN A 12 -18.94 1.30 38.40
C GLN A 12 -20.33 1.19 37.74
N LEU A 13 -20.42 1.06 36.41
CA LEU A 13 -21.68 0.98 35.65
C LEU A 13 -22.05 -0.46 35.25
N SER A 14 -21.14 -1.41 35.44
CA SER A 14 -21.35 -2.83 35.16
C SER A 14 -21.98 -3.52 36.37
N ASN A 15 -23.21 -4.01 36.21
CA ASN A 15 -23.98 -4.79 37.19
C ASN A 15 -23.41 -6.22 37.40
N LYS A 16 -22.09 -6.39 37.47
CA LYS A 16 -21.41 -7.70 37.61
C LYS A 16 -20.65 -7.81 38.93
N GLU A 17 -20.74 -8.99 39.55
CA GLU A 17 -20.39 -9.27 40.94
C GLU A 17 -18.89 -9.18 41.30
N SER A 18 -17.97 -9.09 40.34
CA SER A 18 -16.52 -9.01 40.61
C SER A 18 -15.76 -8.13 39.61
N LYS A 19 -14.91 -7.22 40.13
CA LYS A 19 -14.06 -6.31 39.35
C LYS A 19 -13.10 -7.06 38.39
N GLY A 20 -12.70 -8.29 38.72
CA GLY A 20 -11.81 -9.12 37.90
C GLY A 20 -12.49 -9.74 36.69
N GLU A 21 -13.75 -10.18 36.83
CA GLU A 21 -14.53 -10.76 35.73
C GLU A 21 -14.85 -9.68 34.68
N ALA A 22 -15.23 -8.48 35.13
CA ALA A 22 -15.47 -7.36 34.24
C ALA A 22 -14.22 -7.03 33.41
N SER A 23 -13.05 -6.87 34.05
CA SER A 23 -11.80 -6.56 33.32
C SER A 23 -11.39 -7.67 32.34
N GLY A 24 -11.57 -8.94 32.71
CA GLY A 24 -11.22 -10.08 31.85
C GLY A 24 -12.11 -10.18 30.61
N HIS A 25 -13.42 -9.97 30.77
CA HIS A 25 -14.35 -9.99 29.66
C HIS A 25 -14.09 -8.86 28.65
N PHE A 26 -13.80 -7.64 29.13
CA PHE A 26 -13.46 -6.52 28.26
C PHE A 26 -12.14 -6.72 27.51
N TYR A 27 -11.13 -7.27 28.18
CA TYR A 27 -9.87 -7.59 27.52
C TYR A 27 -10.08 -8.63 26.42
N ALA A 28 -10.84 -9.69 26.70
CA ALA A 28 -11.17 -10.72 25.71
C ALA A 28 -11.93 -10.17 24.49
N ILE A 29 -12.93 -9.31 24.69
CA ILE A 29 -13.64 -8.64 23.59
C ILE A 29 -12.70 -7.73 22.81
N GLY A 30 -11.84 -6.98 23.49
CA GLY A 30 -10.86 -6.09 22.86
C GLY A 30 -9.87 -6.87 21.99
N THR A 31 -9.34 -7.98 22.48
CA THR A 31 -8.43 -8.86 21.73
C THR A 31 -9.12 -9.51 20.54
N ALA A 32 -10.33 -10.05 20.73
CA ALA A 32 -11.09 -10.64 19.63
C ALA A 32 -11.39 -9.58 18.55
N GLY A 33 -11.81 -8.39 18.98
CA GLY A 33 -12.06 -7.25 18.10
C GLY A 33 -10.81 -6.80 17.35
N SER A 34 -9.64 -6.74 17.98
CA SER A 34 -8.39 -6.35 17.32
C SER A 34 -7.93 -7.38 16.29
N ILE A 35 -8.08 -8.67 16.59
CA ILE A 35 -7.77 -9.76 15.66
C ILE A 35 -8.70 -9.66 14.45
N LEU A 36 -10.01 -9.63 14.67
CA LEU A 36 -10.99 -9.51 13.58
C LEU A 36 -10.81 -8.22 12.77
N GLY A 37 -10.46 -7.12 13.44
CA GLY A 37 -10.16 -5.84 12.80
C GLY A 37 -8.92 -5.91 11.91
N ALA A 38 -7.82 -6.49 12.40
CA ALA A 38 -6.59 -6.65 11.62
C ALA A 38 -6.80 -7.54 10.39
N PHE A 39 -7.35 -8.75 10.59
CA PHE A 39 -7.62 -9.68 9.49
C PHE A 39 -8.67 -9.13 8.52
N GLY A 40 -9.75 -8.53 9.02
CA GLY A 40 -10.76 -7.89 8.19
C GLY A 40 -10.17 -6.76 7.36
N THR A 41 -9.30 -5.93 7.95
CA THR A 41 -8.65 -4.84 7.21
C THR A 41 -7.75 -5.40 6.11
N THR A 42 -6.85 -6.31 6.44
CA THR A 42 -5.86 -6.85 5.49
C THR A 42 -6.48 -7.69 4.38
N PHE A 43 -7.45 -8.55 4.69
CA PHE A 43 -7.96 -9.53 3.72
C PHE A 43 -9.32 -9.19 3.12
N VAL A 44 -10.05 -8.24 3.70
CA VAL A 44 -11.38 -7.84 3.19
C VAL A 44 -11.39 -6.39 2.74
N LEU A 45 -10.92 -5.44 3.56
CA LEU A 45 -11.00 -4.03 3.19
C LEU A 45 -9.99 -3.69 2.09
N VAL A 46 -8.69 -3.90 2.33
CA VAL A 46 -7.61 -3.52 1.40
C VAL A 46 -7.80 -4.10 0.00
N PRO A 47 -8.23 -5.37 -0.19
CA PRO A 47 -8.40 -5.92 -1.54
C PRO A 47 -9.67 -5.45 -2.27
N ASN A 48 -10.68 -4.94 -1.57
CA ASN A 48 -12.00 -4.63 -2.17
C ASN A 48 -12.32 -3.13 -2.23
N PHE A 49 -11.59 -2.30 -1.49
CA PHE A 49 -11.83 -0.86 -1.39
C PHE A 49 -10.55 -0.09 -1.61
N ALA A 50 -10.66 1.05 -2.27
CA ALA A 50 -9.54 1.96 -2.40
C ALA A 50 -9.13 2.53 -1.02
N VAL A 51 -7.83 2.82 -0.86
CA VAL A 51 -7.24 3.22 0.43
C VAL A 51 -7.90 4.48 0.98
N ASP A 52 -8.29 5.40 0.10
CA ASP A 52 -9.03 6.62 0.42
C ASP A 52 -10.42 6.33 1.03
N GLN A 53 -11.16 5.36 0.48
CA GLN A 53 -12.46 4.90 1.00
C GLN A 53 -12.32 4.26 2.38
N ILE A 54 -11.25 3.48 2.58
CA ILE A 54 -10.94 2.84 3.87
C ILE A 54 -10.68 3.92 4.94
N TYR A 55 -9.86 4.93 4.62
CA TYR A 55 -9.60 6.04 5.53
C TYR A 55 -10.88 6.79 5.89
N LEU A 56 -11.72 7.10 4.89
CA LEU A 56 -12.98 7.79 5.12
C LEU A 56 -13.91 6.97 6.03
N MET A 57 -14.01 5.66 5.81
CA MET A 57 -14.82 4.77 6.63
C MET A 57 -14.37 4.76 8.09
N PHE A 58 -13.06 4.63 8.35
CA PHE A 58 -12.52 4.68 9.71
C PHE A 58 -12.69 6.04 10.36
N ALA A 59 -12.52 7.12 9.60
CA ALA A 59 -12.69 8.47 10.10
C ALA A 59 -14.16 8.74 10.51
N VAL A 60 -15.13 8.24 9.73
CA VAL A 60 -16.55 8.26 10.10
C VAL A 60 -16.79 7.41 11.35
N LEU A 61 -16.31 6.16 11.41
CA LEU A 61 -16.46 5.27 12.57
C LEU A 61 -15.97 5.91 13.88
N VAL A 62 -14.80 6.55 13.86
CA VAL A 62 -14.22 7.25 15.01
C VAL A 62 -15.01 8.51 15.39
N SER A 63 -15.73 9.11 14.44
CA SER A 63 -16.56 10.30 14.67
C SER A 63 -17.99 10.01 15.18
N LEU A 64 -18.48 8.77 15.08
CA LEU A 64 -19.83 8.40 15.54
C LEU A 64 -20.14 8.74 17.02
N PRO A 65 -19.21 8.59 17.98
CA PRO A 65 -19.45 8.96 19.38
C PRO A 65 -19.78 10.45 19.58
N LEU A 66 -19.40 11.32 18.64
CA LEU A 66 -19.60 12.77 18.71
C LEU A 66 -21.09 13.15 18.57
N ILE A 67 -21.87 12.32 17.88
CA ILE A 67 -23.28 12.57 17.57
C ILE A 67 -24.17 12.51 18.84
N LYS A 68 -23.74 11.80 19.89
CA LYS A 68 -24.50 11.64 21.15
C LYS A 68 -24.36 12.80 22.14
N GLY A 69 -23.75 13.92 21.76
CA GLY A 69 -23.93 15.20 22.47
C GLY A 69 -23.13 15.42 23.76
N ARG A 70 -22.09 14.63 24.05
CA ARG A 70 -21.06 15.00 25.03
C ARG A 70 -19.80 15.44 24.30
N ALA A 71 -19.76 16.70 23.88
CA ALA A 71 -18.58 17.34 23.32
C ALA A 71 -17.56 17.64 24.43
N ASP A 72 -16.94 16.59 24.98
CA ASP A 72 -15.74 16.73 25.80
C ASP A 72 -14.55 17.12 24.92
N PHE A 73 -13.48 17.69 25.47
CA PHE A 73 -12.23 18.04 24.73
C PHE A 73 -11.72 16.94 23.77
N ARG A 74 -12.06 15.67 24.03
CA ARG A 74 -11.79 14.50 23.18
C ARG A 74 -12.52 14.53 21.83
N SER A 75 -13.70 15.15 21.73
CA SER A 75 -14.44 15.27 20.47
C SER A 75 -13.73 16.16 19.46
N TYR A 76 -13.07 17.21 19.94
CA TYR A 76 -12.27 18.11 19.11
C TYR A 76 -11.04 17.40 18.54
N TRP A 77 -10.39 16.51 19.30
CA TRP A 77 -9.28 15.70 18.79
C TRP A 77 -9.73 14.73 17.69
N ALA A 78 -10.89 14.08 17.83
CA ALA A 78 -11.43 13.22 16.78
C ALA A 78 -11.75 14.00 15.49
N LEU A 79 -12.30 15.21 15.62
CA LEU A 79 -12.53 16.12 14.49
C LEU A 79 -11.22 16.61 13.86
N ILE A 80 -10.20 16.93 14.66
CA ILE A 80 -8.88 17.33 14.15
C ILE A 80 -8.24 16.17 13.38
N VAL A 81 -8.30 14.94 13.90
CA VAL A 81 -7.78 13.75 13.20
C VAL A 81 -8.56 13.48 11.90
N LEU A 82 -9.89 13.64 11.90
CA LEU A 82 -10.72 13.54 10.71
C LEU A 82 -10.33 14.59 9.66
N ILE A 83 -10.20 15.86 10.07
CA ILE A 83 -9.84 16.97 9.17
C ILE A 83 -8.42 16.79 8.65
N LEU A 84 -7.46 16.41 9.49
CA LEU A 84 -6.09 16.11 9.06
C LEU A 84 -6.07 14.93 8.10
N GLY A 85 -6.84 13.87 8.36
CA GLY A 85 -7.01 12.74 7.43
C GLY A 85 -7.53 13.19 6.07
N LEU A 86 -8.58 14.02 6.04
CA LEU A 86 -9.14 14.58 4.81
C LEU A 86 -8.17 15.50 4.06
N ILE A 87 -7.32 16.26 4.76
CA ILE A 87 -6.28 17.10 4.15
C ILE A 87 -5.17 16.24 3.54
N VAL A 88 -4.75 15.17 4.24
CA VAL A 88 -3.76 14.22 3.73
C VAL A 88 -4.28 13.50 2.48
N MET A 89 -5.57 13.14 2.45
CA MET A 89 -6.23 12.58 1.27
C MET A 89 -6.26 13.55 0.06
N GLN A 90 -6.19 14.86 0.30
CA GLN A 90 -6.15 15.89 -0.74
C GLN A 90 -4.73 16.26 -1.18
N SER A 91 -3.71 15.44 -0.92
CA SER A 91 -2.37 15.66 -1.48
C SER A 91 -2.16 14.77 -2.70
N PRO A 92 -2.44 15.22 -3.95
CA PRO A 92 -2.21 14.41 -5.13
C PRO A 92 -0.88 14.83 -5.76
N THR A 93 -0.06 13.89 -6.24
CA THR A 93 1.07 14.30 -7.12
C THR A 93 1.37 13.33 -8.26
N TYR A 94 0.49 12.38 -8.57
CA TYR A 94 0.67 11.54 -9.76
C TYR A 94 -0.02 12.10 -11.01
N ALA A 95 -1.01 12.99 -10.85
CA ALA A 95 -2.04 13.22 -11.85
C ALA A 95 -1.73 14.21 -12.98
N GLN A 96 -0.59 14.92 -13.00
CA GLN A 96 -0.33 15.82 -14.14
C GLN A 96 0.04 15.02 -15.41
N ASN A 97 0.79 13.93 -15.24
CA ASN A 97 1.33 13.12 -16.34
C ASN A 97 1.08 11.60 -16.17
N ALA A 98 0.19 11.19 -15.25
CA ALA A 98 -0.18 9.77 -15.11
C ALA A 98 -0.97 9.29 -16.32
N VAL A 99 -0.46 8.26 -16.99
CA VAL A 99 -1.13 7.55 -18.09
C VAL A 99 -1.92 6.34 -17.59
N HIS A 100 -1.51 5.77 -16.46
CA HIS A 100 -2.21 4.67 -15.79
C HIS A 100 -2.09 4.82 -14.27
N HIS A 101 -3.18 4.57 -13.55
CA HIS A 101 -3.20 4.53 -12.09
C HIS A 101 -4.13 3.41 -11.65
N GLU A 102 -3.66 2.57 -10.74
CA GLU A 102 -4.39 1.43 -10.23
C GLU A 102 -3.93 1.10 -8.82
N SER A 103 -4.85 0.71 -7.94
CA SER A 103 -4.51 0.21 -6.61
C SER A 103 -4.72 -1.30 -6.56
N THR A 104 -3.70 -2.04 -6.16
CA THR A 104 -3.74 -3.50 -6.02
C THR A 104 -3.73 -3.88 -4.54
N PRO A 105 -4.05 -5.14 -4.19
CA PRO A 105 -3.89 -5.64 -2.82
C PRO A 105 -2.43 -5.61 -2.32
N TYR A 106 -1.46 -5.39 -3.21
CA TYR A 106 -0.03 -5.37 -2.88
C TYR A 106 0.51 -3.95 -2.75
N GLN A 107 0.12 -3.04 -3.64
CA GLN A 107 0.70 -1.70 -3.74
C GLN A 107 -0.16 -0.75 -4.59
N GLU A 108 0.13 0.53 -4.49
CA GLU A 108 -0.37 1.55 -5.41
C GLU A 108 0.54 1.63 -6.64
N LEU A 109 -0.04 1.46 -7.83
CA LEU A 109 0.67 1.47 -9.10
C LEU A 109 0.34 2.74 -9.87
N THR A 110 1.36 3.47 -10.30
CA THR A 110 1.21 4.61 -11.21
C THR A 110 2.22 4.51 -12.34
N VAL A 111 1.76 4.68 -13.58
CA VAL A 111 2.63 4.89 -14.73
C VAL A 111 2.51 6.35 -15.15
N THR A 112 3.62 7.07 -15.22
CA THR A 112 3.66 8.43 -15.74
C THR A 112 4.48 8.49 -17.02
N GLN A 113 4.10 9.36 -17.94
CA GLN A 113 4.87 9.63 -19.14
C GLN A 113 5.23 11.12 -19.17
N ASP A 114 6.52 11.43 -19.06
CA ASP A 114 7.02 12.81 -19.08
C ASP A 114 8.11 12.94 -20.15
N ASP A 115 7.97 13.95 -21.02
CA ASP A 115 8.76 14.13 -22.24
C ASP A 115 8.85 12.86 -23.11
N ASN A 116 9.94 12.09 -22.94
CA ASN A 116 10.26 10.85 -23.65
C ASN A 116 10.58 9.69 -22.70
N LEU A 117 10.21 9.80 -21.43
CA LEU A 117 10.42 8.78 -20.40
C LEU A 117 9.07 8.26 -19.91
N THR A 118 8.97 6.95 -19.79
CA THR A 118 7.86 6.30 -19.08
C THR A 118 8.39 5.72 -17.78
N THR A 119 7.81 6.15 -16.66
CA THR A 119 8.25 5.78 -15.32
C THR A 119 7.14 5.05 -14.59
N LEU A 120 7.46 3.88 -14.04
CA LEU A 120 6.60 3.10 -13.15
C LEU A 120 6.92 3.47 -11.70
N TYR A 121 5.90 3.89 -10.98
CA TYR A 121 5.92 4.12 -9.55
C TYR A 121 5.11 3.04 -8.84
N LEU A 122 5.68 2.48 -7.78
CA LEU A 122 5.01 1.59 -6.84
C LEU A 122 5.05 2.25 -5.46
N ASP A 123 3.91 2.43 -4.81
CA ASP A 123 3.74 3.14 -3.52
C ASP A 123 4.49 4.47 -3.49
N SER A 124 4.31 5.29 -4.52
CA SER A 124 4.98 6.58 -4.68
C SER A 124 6.50 6.55 -4.91
N SER A 125 7.11 5.37 -4.95
CA SER A 125 8.54 5.20 -5.20
C SER A 125 8.78 4.85 -6.67
N PRO A 126 9.66 5.55 -7.40
CA PRO A 126 10.02 5.19 -8.76
C PRO A 126 10.78 3.85 -8.77
N GLN A 127 10.26 2.85 -9.49
CA GLN A 127 10.81 1.49 -9.56
C GLN A 127 11.40 1.16 -10.92
N SER A 128 10.91 1.80 -11.98
CA SER A 128 11.44 1.64 -13.33
C SER A 128 11.29 2.91 -14.12
N SER A 129 12.24 3.22 -14.99
CA SER A 129 12.09 4.24 -16.01
C SER A 129 12.77 3.80 -17.30
N LYS A 130 12.15 4.06 -18.44
CA LYS A 130 12.73 3.79 -19.76
C LYS A 130 12.32 4.83 -20.79
N TYR A 131 13.13 4.98 -21.81
CA TYR A 131 12.79 5.82 -22.95
C TYR A 131 11.62 5.20 -23.73
N VAL A 132 10.69 6.03 -24.19
CA VAL A 132 9.56 5.58 -25.01
C VAL A 132 10.09 4.88 -26.27
N ASN A 133 9.51 3.74 -26.65
CA ASN A 133 9.95 2.88 -27.76
C ASN A 133 11.38 2.31 -27.64
N SER A 134 11.96 2.24 -26.44
CA SER A 134 13.30 1.68 -26.21
C SER A 134 13.35 0.82 -24.96
N THR A 135 14.31 -0.10 -24.89
CA THR A 135 14.72 -0.80 -23.66
C THR A 135 15.83 -0.08 -22.92
N GLU A 136 16.29 1.04 -23.45
CA GLU A 136 17.22 1.92 -22.76
C GLU A 136 16.55 2.61 -21.57
N THR A 137 17.29 2.67 -20.48
CA THR A 137 16.87 3.27 -19.21
C THR A 137 17.80 4.45 -18.89
N PRO A 138 17.28 5.53 -18.30
CA PRO A 138 18.13 6.62 -17.81
C PRO A 138 18.85 6.28 -16.49
N TRP A 139 18.67 5.07 -15.95
CA TRP A 139 19.21 4.67 -14.66
C TRP A 139 20.32 3.63 -14.81
N ASP A 140 21.32 3.72 -13.94
CA ASP A 140 22.47 2.81 -13.97
C ASP A 140 22.15 1.42 -13.41
N TYR A 141 21.13 1.31 -12.55
CA TYR A 141 20.89 0.06 -11.81
C TYR A 141 20.64 -1.15 -12.71
N PRO A 142 19.88 -1.06 -13.82
CA PRO A 142 19.62 -2.20 -14.69
C PRO A 142 20.91 -2.73 -15.34
N GLU A 143 21.95 -1.90 -15.49
CA GLU A 143 23.24 -2.36 -16.00
C GLU A 143 23.91 -3.38 -15.07
N TYR A 144 23.68 -3.30 -13.76
CA TYR A 144 24.20 -4.30 -12.81
C TYR A 144 23.61 -5.68 -13.03
N PHE A 145 22.42 -5.78 -13.66
CA PHE A 145 21.88 -7.08 -14.04
C PHE A 145 22.75 -7.77 -15.07
N HIS A 146 23.59 -7.06 -15.84
CA HIS A 146 24.50 -7.65 -16.83
C HIS A 146 25.81 -8.21 -16.25
N ILE A 147 26.11 -8.03 -14.96
CA ILE A 147 27.32 -8.58 -14.33
C ILE A 147 27.53 -10.09 -14.59
N PRO A 148 26.49 -10.96 -14.58
CA PRO A 148 26.66 -12.38 -14.88
C PRO A 148 27.32 -12.66 -16.25
N PHE A 149 27.14 -11.80 -17.25
CA PHE A 149 27.80 -11.94 -18.55
C PHE A 149 29.32 -11.77 -18.49
N LEU A 150 29.85 -11.11 -17.45
CA LEU A 150 31.29 -11.01 -17.19
C LEU A 150 31.87 -12.31 -16.62
N MET A 151 31.01 -13.15 -16.03
CA MET A 151 31.39 -14.43 -15.45
C MET A 151 31.18 -15.60 -16.41
N ARG A 152 30.26 -15.43 -17.37
CA ARG A 152 29.82 -16.48 -18.26
C ARG A 152 29.35 -15.92 -19.60
N GLU A 153 29.92 -16.43 -20.70
CA GLU A 153 29.57 -16.02 -22.06
C GLU A 153 28.38 -16.81 -22.65
N ASP A 154 28.07 -18.00 -22.11
CA ASP A 154 27.04 -18.93 -22.57
C ASP A 154 25.80 -18.96 -21.64
N ILE A 155 25.08 -17.84 -21.54
CA ILE A 155 23.82 -17.80 -20.78
C ILE A 155 22.64 -18.03 -21.73
N ASP A 156 22.05 -19.23 -21.69
CA ASP A 156 20.87 -19.56 -22.51
C ASP A 156 19.54 -19.32 -21.80
N LYS A 157 19.53 -19.33 -20.46
CA LYS A 157 18.31 -19.20 -19.64
C LYS A 157 18.52 -18.28 -18.44
N ALA A 158 17.51 -17.49 -18.10
CA ALA A 158 17.50 -16.63 -16.92
C ALA A 158 16.13 -16.64 -16.22
N LEU A 159 16.15 -16.73 -14.88
CA LEU A 159 14.97 -16.56 -14.04
C LEU A 159 15.08 -15.23 -13.28
N PHE A 160 14.10 -14.36 -13.46
CA PHE A 160 13.93 -13.12 -12.72
C PHE A 160 12.85 -13.31 -11.66
N ILE A 161 13.17 -12.97 -10.41
CA ILE A 161 12.22 -12.94 -9.31
C ILE A 161 11.91 -11.47 -9.02
N GLY A 162 10.69 -11.05 -9.36
CA GLY A 162 10.30 -9.65 -9.46
C GLY A 162 10.67 -9.04 -10.82
N GLY A 163 9.84 -8.12 -11.31
CA GLY A 163 10.03 -7.47 -12.60
C GLY A 163 10.59 -6.06 -12.52
N GLY A 164 10.23 -5.27 -11.49
CA GLY A 164 10.67 -3.87 -11.36
C GLY A 164 10.43 -3.03 -12.64
N GLY A 165 9.31 -3.28 -13.35
CA GLY A 165 8.98 -2.68 -14.66
C GLY A 165 9.51 -3.43 -15.90
N PHE A 166 10.12 -4.61 -15.72
CA PHE A 166 10.50 -5.58 -16.75
C PHE A 166 11.57 -5.14 -17.76
N VAL A 167 12.30 -4.05 -17.50
CA VAL A 167 13.40 -3.58 -18.36
C VAL A 167 14.50 -4.62 -18.50
N SER A 168 15.08 -5.11 -17.40
CA SER A 168 16.18 -6.09 -17.46
C SER A 168 15.76 -7.44 -18.05
N PRO A 169 14.59 -8.03 -17.69
CA PRO A 169 14.05 -9.20 -18.39
C PRO A 169 13.95 -9.02 -19.91
N GLN A 170 13.48 -7.85 -20.37
CA GLN A 170 13.35 -7.54 -21.79
C GLN A 170 14.72 -7.45 -22.48
N GLN A 171 15.70 -6.78 -21.86
CA GLN A 171 17.07 -6.69 -22.36
C GLN A 171 17.75 -8.06 -22.50
N TYR A 172 17.46 -9.00 -21.61
CA TYR A 172 17.92 -10.38 -21.70
C TYR A 172 17.25 -11.14 -22.86
N ALA A 173 15.93 -10.99 -23.03
CA ALA A 173 15.19 -11.60 -24.12
C ALA A 173 15.67 -11.09 -25.49
N GLU A 174 16.02 -9.80 -25.60
CA GLU A 174 16.60 -9.19 -26.81
C GLU A 174 17.97 -9.78 -27.19
N LYS A 175 18.70 -10.36 -26.23
CA LYS A 175 19.96 -11.10 -26.47
C LYS A 175 19.73 -12.56 -26.87
N GLY A 176 18.48 -13.00 -27.04
CA GLY A 176 18.13 -14.37 -27.42
C GLY A 176 18.10 -15.37 -26.26
N ILE A 177 18.05 -14.88 -25.02
CA ILE A 177 18.03 -15.71 -23.80
C ILE A 177 16.58 -16.08 -23.48
N GLU A 178 16.33 -17.33 -23.07
CA GLU A 178 15.04 -17.76 -22.55
C GLU A 178 14.83 -17.17 -21.15
N VAL A 179 13.83 -16.29 -21.00
CA VAL A 179 13.59 -15.55 -19.75
C VAL A 179 12.26 -15.97 -19.13
N ASP A 180 12.34 -16.46 -17.89
CA ASP A 180 11.19 -16.59 -17.00
C ASP A 180 11.20 -15.43 -16.00
N ALA A 181 10.08 -14.74 -15.83
CA ALA A 181 9.93 -13.69 -14.83
C ALA A 181 8.72 -13.97 -13.94
N VAL A 182 8.95 -14.02 -12.63
CA VAL A 182 7.91 -14.31 -11.63
C VAL A 182 7.60 -13.01 -10.89
N GLU A 183 6.39 -12.48 -11.11
CA GLU A 183 5.89 -11.28 -10.46
C GLU A 183 4.64 -11.63 -9.63
N LEU A 184 4.59 -11.11 -8.41
CA LEU A 184 3.51 -11.40 -7.47
C LEU A 184 2.26 -10.59 -7.82
N ASP A 185 2.46 -9.35 -8.26
CA ASP A 185 1.38 -8.44 -8.61
C ASP A 185 1.08 -8.46 -10.12
N PRO A 186 -0.05 -9.07 -10.56
CA PRO A 186 -0.38 -9.14 -11.97
C PRO A 186 -0.57 -7.77 -12.63
N ALA A 187 -0.93 -6.74 -11.86
CA ALA A 187 -1.09 -5.39 -12.42
C ALA A 187 0.26 -4.80 -12.85
N VAL A 188 1.37 -5.17 -12.20
CA VAL A 188 2.72 -4.75 -12.62
C VAL A 188 3.07 -5.35 -13.98
N VAL A 189 2.64 -6.59 -14.23
CA VAL A 189 2.81 -7.25 -15.53
C VAL A 189 2.01 -6.53 -16.61
N GLU A 190 0.74 -6.22 -16.36
CA GLU A 190 -0.09 -5.49 -17.33
C GLU A 190 0.41 -4.06 -17.57
N ALA A 191 0.80 -3.34 -16.50
CA ALA A 191 1.38 -2.00 -16.59
C ALA A 191 2.65 -2.00 -17.46
N SER A 192 3.51 -3.02 -17.32
CA SER A 192 4.73 -3.13 -18.13
C SER A 192 4.49 -3.24 -19.63
N LYS A 193 3.33 -3.78 -20.05
CA LYS A 193 2.95 -3.84 -21.46
C LYS A 193 2.60 -2.48 -22.02
N ILE A 194 1.97 -1.61 -21.21
CA ILE A 194 1.68 -0.21 -21.58
C ILE A 194 3.00 0.52 -21.82
N THR A 195 4.00 0.27 -20.98
CA THR A 195 5.34 0.84 -21.11
C THR A 195 6.09 0.32 -22.34
N SER A 196 5.76 -0.86 -22.86
CA SER A 196 6.51 -1.55 -23.95
C SER A 196 5.99 -1.29 -25.37
N THR A 197 4.89 -0.56 -25.51
CA THR A 197 4.40 0.00 -26.78
C THR A 197 4.89 1.41 -27.00
#